data_AF-A0A7X8VA53-F1
#
_entry.id   AF-A0A7X8VA53-F1
#
_cell.length_a   1.000
_cell.length_b   1.000
_cell.length_c   1.000
_cell.angle_alpha   90.00
_cell.angle_beta   90.00
_cell.angle_gamma   90.00
#
_symmetry.space_group_name_H-M   'P 1'
#
loop_
_entity.id
_entity.type
_entity.pdbx_description
1 polymer ?
#
loop_
_entity_poly.entity_id
_entity_poly.type
_entity_poly.pdbx_seq_one_letter_code
_entity_poly.pdbx_strand_id
1 'polypeptide(L)'
;MRFPEFIRQLALKGAKVIFVPGMWAGPREIHWKLLNIVRAIENQFFVVAVNRAGKTGNVVYPGMSMVVDPWGEILIEGDKTPDILTTV
;
A
#
# COMPACT_ATOMS: atom_id res chain seq x y z
N MET A 1 0.63 5.71 -3.11
CA MET A 1 0.80 7.19 -3.09
C MET A 1 0.61 7.76 -4.49
N ARG A 2 -0.16 8.85 -4.66
CA ARG A 2 -0.52 9.36 -6.01
C ARG A 2 0.63 10.05 -6.74
N PHE A 3 1.53 10.70 -6.01
CA PHE A 3 2.66 11.45 -6.56
C PHE A 3 3.91 10.55 -6.59
N PRO A 4 4.37 10.10 -7.77
CA PRO A 4 5.57 9.25 -7.88
C PRO A 4 6.85 9.98 -7.44
N GLU A 5 6.93 11.29 -7.63
CA GLU A 5 8.13 12.08 -7.41
C GLU A 5 8.62 12.01 -5.96
N PHE A 6 7.70 12.08 -5.00
CA PHE A 6 8.03 11.99 -3.58
C PHE A 6 8.66 10.62 -3.24
N ILE A 7 8.12 9.54 -3.80
CA ILE A 7 8.66 8.19 -3.58
C ILE A 7 10.02 8.04 -4.27
N ARG A 8 10.15 8.54 -5.50
CA ARG A 8 11.41 8.52 -6.24
C ARG A 8 12.53 9.20 -5.47
N GLN A 9 12.25 10.33 -4.82
CA GLN A 9 13.24 11.03 -4.00
C GLN A 9 13.75 10.16 -2.83
N LEU A 10 12.87 9.36 -2.20
CA LEU A 10 13.26 8.44 -1.15
C LEU A 10 14.11 7.28 -1.70
N ALA A 11 13.72 6.73 -2.84
CA ALA A 11 14.47 5.67 -3.52
C ALA A 11 15.90 6.13 -3.89
N LEU A 12 16.04 7.34 -4.46
CA LEU A 12 17.33 7.94 -4.79
C LEU A 12 18.22 8.17 -3.56
N LYS A 13 17.62 8.34 -2.37
CA LYS A 13 18.32 8.43 -1.08
C LYS A 13 18.65 7.06 -0.47
N GLY A 14 18.39 5.96 -1.19
CA GLY A 14 18.76 4.60 -0.78
C GLY A 14 17.68 3.85 0.00
N ALA A 15 16.43 4.33 0.02
CA ALA A 15 15.34 3.61 0.68
C ALA A 15 15.18 2.18 0.12
N LYS A 16 15.03 1.20 1.02
CA LYS A 16 14.80 -0.22 0.69
C LYS A 16 13.39 -0.70 1.04
N VAL A 17 12.69 0.06 1.87
CA VAL A 17 11.31 -0.16 2.27
C VAL A 17 10.64 1.20 2.38
N ILE A 18 9.37 1.31 1.96
CA ILE A 18 8.52 2.46 2.24
C ILE A 18 7.25 2.04 2.96
N PHE A 19 6.87 2.84 3.97
CA PHE A 19 5.59 2.70 4.64
C PHE A 19 4.61 3.70 4.05
N VAL A 20 3.44 3.22 3.64
CA VAL A 20 2.35 4.02 3.06
C VAL A 20 1.13 3.91 3.96
N PRO A 21 1.05 4.70 5.05
CA PRO A 21 -0.18 4.79 5.84
C PRO A 21 -1.28 5.50 5.04
N GLY A 22 -2.50 5.00 5.15
CA GLY A 22 -3.64 5.46 4.36
C GLY A 22 -4.98 5.31 5.07
N MET A 23 -5.93 6.15 4.64
CA MET A 23 -7.35 6.07 4.96
C MET A 23 -8.13 6.13 3.65
N TRP A 24 -7.79 5.23 2.74
CA TRP A 24 -8.27 5.20 1.37
C TRP A 24 -9.69 4.65 1.33
N ALA A 25 -10.67 5.54 1.16
CA ALA A 25 -12.08 5.16 1.01
C ALA A 25 -12.37 4.54 -0.38
N GLY A 26 -13.37 3.66 -0.42
CA GLY A 26 -13.95 3.15 -1.66
C GLY A 26 -14.61 4.27 -2.50
N PRO A 27 -14.93 4.02 -3.80
CA PRO A 27 -14.73 2.80 -4.58
C PRO A 27 -13.42 2.85 -5.39
N ARG A 28 -12.29 3.08 -4.72
CA ARG A 28 -10.98 3.30 -5.35
C ARG A 28 -9.97 2.22 -4.97
N GLU A 29 -10.45 1.01 -4.69
CA GLU A 29 -9.68 -0.16 -4.29
C GLU A 29 -8.59 -0.47 -5.32
N ILE A 30 -8.96 -0.44 -6.61
CA ILE A 30 -8.03 -0.73 -7.70
C ILE A 30 -6.90 0.30 -7.78
N HIS A 31 -7.18 1.58 -7.52
CA HIS A 31 -6.13 2.60 -7.46
C HIS A 31 -5.19 2.37 -6.27
N TRP A 32 -5.72 2.00 -5.11
CA TRP A 32 -4.92 1.69 -3.93
C TRP A 32 -3.96 0.53 -4.22
N LYS A 33 -4.48 -0.56 -4.80
CA LYS A 33 -3.70 -1.74 -5.17
C LYS A 33 -2.62 -1.42 -6.19
N LEU A 34 -3.01 -0.89 -7.35
CA LEU A 34 -2.09 -0.63 -8.46
C LEU A 34 -1.02 0.40 -8.11
N LEU A 35 -1.37 1.48 -7.40
CA LEU A 35 -0.38 2.48 -7.03
C LEU A 35 0.68 1.92 -6.10
N ASN A 36 0.37 1.03 -5.17
CA ASN A 36 1.40 0.47 -4.29
C ASN A 36 2.28 -0.55 -5.02
N ILE A 37 1.71 -1.39 -5.87
CA ILE A 37 2.46 -2.34 -6.70
C ILE A 37 3.42 -1.64 -7.66
N VAL A 38 2.91 -0.66 -8.42
CA VAL A 38 3.74 0.09 -9.38
C VAL A 38 4.88 0.82 -8.69
N ARG A 39 4.67 1.33 -7.47
CA ARG A 39 5.74 1.99 -6.70
C ARG A 39 6.85 1.02 -6.35
N ALA A 40 6.50 -0.19 -5.90
CA ALA A 40 7.48 -1.23 -5.58
C ALA A 40 8.34 -1.57 -6.81
N ILE A 41 7.68 -1.83 -7.95
CA ILE A 41 8.33 -2.16 -9.23
C ILE A 41 9.25 -1.03 -9.71
N GLU A 42 8.74 0.20 -9.84
CA GLU A 42 9.49 1.26 -10.52
C GLU A 42 10.70 1.77 -9.70
N ASN A 43 10.70 1.54 -8.38
CA ASN A 43 11.74 2.00 -7.47
C ASN A 43 12.58 0.87 -6.85
N GLN A 44 12.25 -0.40 -7.13
CA GLN A 44 13.03 -1.58 -6.73
C GLN A 44 13.23 -1.70 -5.21
N PHE A 45 12.12 -1.69 -4.48
CA PHE A 45 12.09 -1.69 -3.01
C PHE A 45 10.74 -2.19 -2.48
N PHE A 46 10.69 -2.62 -1.21
CA PHE A 46 9.46 -3.10 -0.61
C PHE A 46 8.49 -1.95 -0.32
N VAL A 47 7.19 -2.21 -0.45
CA VAL A 47 6.12 -1.28 -0.07
C VAL A 47 5.25 -1.94 1.01
N VAL A 48 5.19 -1.32 2.18
CA VAL A 48 4.29 -1.70 3.28
C VAL A 48 3.16 -0.68 3.32
N ALA A 49 2.02 -1.01 2.73
CA ALA A 49 0.87 -0.12 2.66
C ALA A 49 -0.16 -0.51 3.72
N VAL A 50 -0.50 0.40 4.62
CA VAL A 50 -1.43 0.16 5.72
C VAL A 50 -2.65 1.04 5.52
N ASN A 51 -3.83 0.45 5.42
CA ASN A 51 -5.07 1.17 5.20
C ASN A 51 -6.08 0.92 6.31
N ARG A 52 -7.00 1.87 6.49
CA ARG A 52 -8.18 1.67 7.32
C ARG A 52 -9.06 0.55 6.74
N ALA A 53 -9.64 -0.25 7.63
CA ALA A 53 -10.63 -1.27 7.31
C ALA A 53 -11.98 -0.96 7.99
N GLY A 54 -13.06 -1.51 7.45
CA GLY A 54 -14.42 -1.35 7.98
C GLY A 54 -15.13 -0.06 7.55
N LYS A 55 -16.01 0.46 8.41
CA LYS A 55 -16.93 1.56 8.08
C LYS A 55 -16.84 2.69 9.10
N THR A 56 -17.03 3.92 8.66
CA THR A 56 -17.21 5.08 9.55
C THR A 56 -18.28 5.98 8.97
N GLY A 57 -19.41 6.10 9.69
CA GLY A 57 -20.61 6.74 9.14
C GLY A 57 -21.03 6.06 7.84
N ASN A 58 -21.06 6.84 6.76
CA ASN A 58 -21.40 6.36 5.41
C ASN A 58 -20.18 5.99 4.55
N VAL A 59 -18.96 6.14 5.08
CA VAL A 59 -17.73 5.85 4.33
C VAL A 59 -17.28 4.42 4.60
N VAL A 60 -17.03 3.67 3.54
CA VAL A 60 -16.48 2.32 3.58
C VAL A 60 -15.00 2.37 3.23
N TYR A 61 -14.18 1.74 4.05
CA TYR A 61 -12.76 1.56 3.82
C TYR A 61 -12.50 0.08 3.52
N PRO A 62 -11.85 -0.22 2.39
CA PRO A 62 -11.73 -1.58 1.91
C PRO A 62 -10.70 -2.41 2.69
N GLY A 63 -9.97 -1.80 3.64
CA GLY A 63 -8.75 -2.40 4.16
C GLY A 63 -7.76 -2.53 3.01
N MET A 64 -7.40 -3.77 2.64
CA MET A 64 -6.38 -4.05 1.62
C MET A 64 -5.01 -3.47 2.02
N SER A 65 -4.70 -3.48 3.31
CA SER A 65 -3.32 -3.34 3.76
C SER A 65 -2.50 -4.46 3.11
N MET A 66 -1.28 -4.17 2.65
CA MET A 66 -0.48 -5.14 1.91
C MET A 66 1.01 -4.91 2.09
N VAL A 67 1.79 -5.98 1.91
CA VAL A 67 3.23 -5.90 1.65
C VAL A 67 3.48 -6.33 0.22
N VAL A 68 4.18 -5.48 -0.53
CA VAL A 68 4.58 -5.75 -1.91
C VAL A 68 6.10 -5.79 -1.99
N ASP A 69 6.63 -6.80 -2.67
CA ASP A 69 8.06 -6.95 -2.90
C ASP A 69 8.57 -6.09 -4.08
N PRO A 70 9.90 -6.00 -4.29
CA PRO A 70 10.47 -5.22 -5.39
C PRO A 70 10.08 -5.68 -6.82
N TRP A 71 9.57 -6.92 -6.97
CA TRP A 71 9.11 -7.46 -8.25
C TRP A 71 7.62 -7.15 -8.50
N GLY A 72 6.93 -6.60 -7.51
CA GLY A 72 5.50 -6.30 -7.57
C GLY A 72 4.61 -7.45 -7.08
N GLU A 73 5.19 -8.50 -6.51
CA GLU A 73 4.45 -9.59 -5.89
C GLU A 73 3.89 -9.15 -4.54
N ILE A 74 2.61 -9.47 -4.32
CA ILE A 74 1.94 -9.18 -3.04
C ILE A 74 2.22 -10.35 -2.10
N LEU A 75 3.04 -10.10 -1.09
CA LEU A 75 3.43 -11.12 -0.10
C LEU A 75 2.32 -11.40 0.91
N ILE A 76 1.52 -10.39 1.23
CA ILE A 76 0.35 -10.50 2.09
C ILE A 76 -0.62 -9.35 1.78
N GLU A 77 -1.93 -9.61 1.85
CA GLU A 77 -3.00 -8.63 1.67
C GLU A 77 -4.10 -8.90 2.69
N GLY A 78 -4.51 -7.87 3.43
CA GLY A 78 -5.65 -7.93 4.34
C GLY A 78 -6.97 -7.74 3.62
N ASP A 79 -8.05 -8.17 4.25
CA ASP A 79 -9.40 -8.00 3.72
C ASP A 79 -10.04 -6.67 4.19
N LYS A 80 -11.38 -6.64 4.24
CA LYS A 80 -12.16 -5.46 4.64
C LYS A 80 -12.30 -5.31 6.16
N THR A 81 -11.75 -6.23 6.94
CA THR A 81 -11.86 -6.29 8.40
C THR A 81 -10.57 -5.80 9.06
N PRO A 82 -10.65 -5.22 10.29
CA PRO A 82 -9.44 -4.87 11.04
C PRO A 82 -8.65 -6.12 11.43
N ASP A 83 -7.37 -6.15 11.10
CA ASP A 83 -6.49 -7.29 11.40
C ASP A 83 -5.01 -6.86 11.51
N ILE A 84 -4.18 -7.76 12.04
CA ILE A 84 -2.71 -7.66 12.07
C ILE A 84 -2.12 -8.66 11.09
N LEU A 85 -1.44 -8.14 10.05
CA LEU A 85 -0.80 -8.94 9.02
C LEU A 85 0.68 -9.15 9.34
N THR A 86 1.18 -10.38 9.20
CA THR A 86 2.60 -10.73 9.36
C THR A 86 3.03 -11.65 8.22
N THR A 87 4.19 -11.38 7.62
CA THR A 87 4.81 -12.22 6.58
C THR A 87 6.30 -12.42 6.92
N VAL A 88 6.89 -13.51 6.43
CA VAL A 88 8.28 -13.94 6.74
C VAL A 88 9.26 -13.60 5.64
#